data_AF-A0A7K0TAP3-F1
#
_entry.id   AF-A0A7K0TAP3-F1
#
_cell.length_a   1.000
_cell.length_b   1.000
_cell.length_c   1.000
_cell.angle_alpha   90.00
_cell.angle_beta   90.00
_cell.angle_gamma   90.00
#
_symmetry.space_group_name_H-M   'P 1'
#
loop_
_entity.id
_entity.type
_entity.pdbx_description
1 polymer ?
#
loop_
_entity_poly.entity_id
_entity_poly.type
_entity_poly.pdbx_seq_one_letter_code
_entity_poly.pdbx_strand_id
1 'polypeptide(L)'
;MEKSTPASQDSNKNWINNYRMGGYLLLACGLINLRYQWGEGDVAIRSATIFIPGAIIIGATFNASALKVLVRREVQFLLIAAGLALVAFAVTN
;
A
#
# COMPACT_ATOMS: atom_id res chain seq x y z
N MET A 1 31.97 11.88 21.08
CA MET A 1 31.34 10.94 20.14
C MET A 1 29.97 10.61 20.71
N GLU A 2 28.96 11.39 20.33
CA GLU A 2 27.61 11.25 20.88
C GLU A 2 27.01 9.93 20.36
N LYS A 3 26.77 8.99 21.27
CA LYS A 3 26.28 7.65 20.93
C LYS A 3 24.83 7.78 20.50
N SER A 4 24.58 7.69 19.20
CA SER A 4 23.22 7.73 18.63
C SER A 4 22.34 6.68 19.32
N THR A 5 21.36 7.14 20.10
CA THR A 5 20.41 6.30 20.83
C THR A 5 19.54 5.51 19.85
N PRO A 6 19.31 4.19 20.05
CA PRO A 6 18.59 3.33 19.10
C PRO A 6 17.16 3.79 18.74
N ALA A 7 16.52 4.60 19.58
CA ALA A 7 15.17 5.12 19.36
C ALA A 7 15.02 6.04 18.13
N SER A 8 16.10 6.70 17.67
CA SER A 8 16.04 7.61 16.51
C SER A 8 16.15 6.89 15.15
N GLN A 9 16.66 5.66 15.14
CA GLN A 9 16.78 4.84 13.93
C GLN A 9 15.48 4.06 13.62
N ASP A 10 14.77 3.62 14.65
CA ASP A 10 13.51 2.86 14.49
C ASP A 10 12.32 3.73 14.03
N SER A 11 12.20 4.94 14.58
CA SER A 11 11.19 5.92 14.14
C SER A 11 11.31 6.23 12.64
N ASN A 12 12.52 6.21 12.10
CA ASN A 12 12.82 6.46 10.69
C ASN A 12 12.48 5.27 9.76
N LYS A 13 12.22 4.06 10.30
CA LYS A 13 11.80 2.88 9.51
C LYS A 13 10.31 2.58 9.63
N ASN A 14 9.65 3.03 10.71
CA ASN A 14 8.24 2.76 10.98
C ASN A 14 7.32 3.18 9.82
N TRP A 15 7.60 4.31 9.17
CA TRP A 15 6.76 4.81 8.07
C TRP A 15 6.83 3.92 6.81
N ILE A 16 7.98 3.30 6.50
CA ILE A 16 8.11 2.37 5.37
C ILE A 16 7.26 1.11 5.64
N ASN A 17 7.27 0.64 6.89
CA ASN A 17 6.46 -0.50 7.29
C ASN A 17 4.96 -0.21 7.18
N ASN A 18 4.52 1.02 7.47
CA ASN A 18 3.12 1.43 7.25
C ASN A 18 2.72 1.35 5.78
N TYR A 19 3.60 1.77 4.86
CA TYR A 19 3.37 1.61 3.42
C TYR A 19 3.27 0.15 3.01
N ARG A 20 4.16 -0.71 3.52
CA ARG A 20 4.09 -2.15 3.27
C ARG A 20 2.80 -2.75 3.80
N MET A 21 2.38 -2.38 5.02
CA MET A 21 1.12 -2.83 5.61
C MET A 21 -0.09 -2.43 4.75
N GLY A 22 -0.16 -1.17 4.31
CA GLY A 22 -1.21 -0.71 3.40
C GLY A 22 -1.17 -1.39 2.03
N GLY A 23 0.03 -1.61 1.49
CA GLY A 23 0.22 -2.36 0.24
C GLY A 23 -0.21 -3.82 0.36
N TYR A 24 0.10 -4.50 1.46
CA TYR A 24 -0.34 -5.86 1.73
C TYR A 24 -1.86 -5.94 1.87
N LEU A 25 -2.48 -4.96 2.52
CA LEU A 25 -3.94 -4.86 2.63
C LEU A 25 -4.59 -4.83 1.24
N LEU A 26 -4.15 -3.93 0.36
CA LEU A 26 -4.70 -3.81 -1.00
C LEU A 26 -4.42 -5.04 -1.85
N LEU A 27 -3.19 -5.57 -1.79
CA LEU A 27 -2.80 -6.78 -2.51
C LEU A 27 -3.69 -7.96 -2.10
N ALA A 28 -3.84 -8.19 -0.79
CA ALA A 28 -4.68 -9.27 -0.27
C ALA A 28 -6.16 -9.06 -0.62
N CYS A 29 -6.68 -7.85 -0.43
CA CYS A 29 -8.08 -7.54 -0.69
C CYS A 29 -8.46 -7.80 -2.15
N GLY A 30 -7.66 -7.33 -3.12
CA GLY A 30 -7.95 -7.60 -4.53
C GLY A 30 -7.82 -9.08 -4.92
N LEU A 31 -6.85 -9.81 -4.37
CA LEU A 31 -6.73 -11.25 -4.63
C LEU A 31 -7.86 -12.06 -3.99
N ILE A 32 -8.33 -11.65 -2.80
CA ILE A 32 -9.49 -12.26 -2.13
C ILE A 32 -10.75 -11.98 -2.95
N ASN A 33 -10.99 -10.74 -3.38
CA ASN A 33 -12.13 -10.40 -4.25
C ASN A 33 -12.12 -11.24 -5.52
N LEU A 34 -10.96 -11.38 -6.17
CA LEU A 34 -10.82 -12.20 -7.37
C LEU A 34 -11.29 -13.64 -7.12
N ARG A 35 -10.82 -14.24 -6.03
CA ARG A 35 -11.17 -15.63 -5.70
C ARG A 35 -12.64 -15.78 -5.29
N TYR A 36 -13.19 -14.81 -4.58
CA TYR A 36 -14.52 -14.93 -3.97
C TYR A 36 -15.66 -14.58 -4.95
N GLN A 37 -15.46 -13.56 -5.79
CA GLN A 37 -16.42 -13.11 -6.82
C GLN A 37 -16.18 -13.82 -8.17
N TRP A 38 -15.51 -14.98 -8.17
CA TRP A 38 -15.16 -15.67 -9.40
C TRP A 38 -16.41 -16.10 -10.18
N GLY A 39 -16.49 -15.73 -11.45
CA GLY A 39 -17.66 -15.95 -12.31
C GLY A 39 -18.58 -14.73 -12.43
N GLU A 40 -18.38 -13.68 -11.64
CA GLU A 40 -19.01 -12.38 -11.88
C GLU A 40 -18.34 -11.64 -13.05
N GLY A 41 -19.13 -10.83 -13.75
CA GLY A 41 -18.63 -10.01 -14.85
C GLY A 41 -17.56 -9.03 -14.38
N ASP A 42 -16.50 -8.86 -15.18
CA ASP A 42 -15.40 -7.92 -14.94
C ASP A 42 -14.65 -8.07 -13.60
N VAL A 43 -14.86 -9.17 -12.86
CA VAL A 43 -14.20 -9.41 -11.56
C VAL A 43 -12.68 -9.31 -11.65
N ALA A 44 -12.09 -9.78 -12.75
CA ALA A 44 -10.66 -9.69 -13.00
C ALA A 44 -10.17 -8.23 -13.00
N ILE A 45 -10.90 -7.34 -13.68
CA ILE A 45 -10.55 -5.92 -13.81
C ILE A 45 -10.77 -5.21 -12.46
N ARG A 46 -11.91 -5.45 -11.80
CA ARG A 46 -12.24 -4.85 -10.49
C ARG A 46 -11.21 -5.25 -9.43
N SER A 47 -10.84 -6.53 -9.41
CA SER A 47 -9.82 -7.06 -8.51
C SER A 47 -8.43 -6.50 -8.81
N ALA A 48 -8.04 -6.44 -10.08
CA ALA A 48 -6.76 -5.86 -10.52
C ALA A 48 -6.64 -4.38 -10.16
N THR A 49 -7.74 -3.63 -10.21
CA THR A 49 -7.80 -2.22 -9.78
C THR A 49 -7.39 -2.04 -8.32
N ILE A 50 -7.51 -3.09 -7.49
CA ILE A 50 -7.15 -3.07 -6.07
C ILE A 50 -5.75 -3.66 -5.86
N PHE A 51 -5.50 -4.89 -6.35
CA PHE A 51 -4.25 -5.58 -6.01
C PHE A 51 -3.02 -5.03 -6.75
N ILE A 52 -3.18 -4.45 -7.95
CA ILE A 52 -2.05 -3.86 -8.70
C ILE A 52 -1.49 -2.64 -7.96
N PRO A 53 -2.29 -1.63 -7.54
CA PRO A 53 -1.78 -0.56 -6.68
C PRO A 53 -1.11 -1.06 -5.40
N GLY A 54 -1.66 -2.10 -4.75
CA GLY A 54 -1.05 -2.74 -3.59
C GLY A 54 0.34 -3.29 -3.89
N ALA A 55 0.49 -4.04 -4.98
CA ALA A 55 1.78 -4.58 -5.44
C ALA A 55 2.78 -3.46 -5.77
N ILE A 56 2.34 -2.38 -6.43
CA ILE A 56 3.18 -1.23 -6.78
C ILE A 56 3.70 -0.54 -5.50
N ILE A 57 2.85 -0.31 -4.49
CA ILE A 57 3.27 0.30 -3.22
C ILE A 57 4.34 -0.57 -2.54
N ILE A 58 4.12 -1.89 -2.46
CA ILE A 58 5.08 -2.82 -1.88
C ILE A 58 6.41 -2.74 -2.64
N GLY A 59 6.37 -2.87 -3.96
CA GLY A 59 7.57 -2.80 -4.81
C GLY A 59 8.32 -1.47 -4.67
N ALA A 60 7.60 -0.36 -4.58
CA ALA A 60 8.17 0.97 -4.35
C ALA A 60 8.96 1.06 -3.04
N THR A 61 8.56 0.33 -1.99
CA THR A 61 9.28 0.34 -0.70
C THR A 61 10.68 -0.30 -0.76
N PHE A 62 11.02 -1.02 -1.84
CA PHE A 62 12.34 -1.60 -2.05
C PHE A 62 13.24 -0.75 -2.96
N ASN A 63 12.73 0.36 -3.51
CA ASN A 63 13.48 1.23 -4.41
C ASN A 63 13.82 2.55 -3.72
N ALA A 64 15.13 2.84 -3.57
CA ALA A 64 15.61 4.05 -2.91
C ALA A 64 15.12 5.36 -3.55
N SER A 65 14.95 5.40 -4.87
CA SER A 65 14.41 6.57 -5.58
C SER A 65 12.92 6.77 -5.28
N ALA A 66 12.16 5.69 -5.18
CA ALA A 66 10.75 5.76 -4.82
C ALA A 66 10.55 6.21 -3.36
N LEU A 67 11.41 5.77 -2.43
CA LEU A 67 11.35 6.22 -1.03
C LEU A 67 11.49 7.74 -0.87
N LYS A 68 12.27 8.41 -1.74
CA LYS A 68 12.36 9.89 -1.77
C LYS A 68 11.04 10.57 -2.14
N VAL A 69 10.16 9.85 -2.84
CA VAL A 69 8.82 10.33 -3.19
C VAL A 69 7.84 9.99 -2.08
N LEU A 70 7.86 8.75 -1.56
CA LEU A 70 6.95 8.29 -0.50
C LEU A 70 7.14 9.02 0.84
N VAL A 71 8.31 9.61 1.09
CA VAL A 71 8.52 10.40 2.32
C VAL A 71 7.82 11.76 2.28
N ARG A 72 7.39 12.23 1.10
CA ARG A 72 6.71 13.53 0.96
C ARG A 72 5.33 13.49 1.60
N ARG A 73 4.99 14.51 2.38
CA ARG A 73 3.75 14.57 3.16
C ARG A 73 2.50 14.57 2.27
N GLU A 74 2.56 15.25 1.13
CA GLU A 74 1.49 15.31 0.15
C GLU A 74 1.24 13.91 -0.43
N VAL A 75 2.32 13.18 -0.74
CA VAL A 75 2.25 11.81 -1.27
C VAL A 75 1.68 10.86 -0.22
N GLN A 76 2.06 11.01 1.06
CA GLN A 76 1.48 10.25 2.17
C GLN A 76 -0.04 10.42 2.25
N PHE A 77 -0.52 11.67 2.26
CA PHE A 77 -1.96 11.94 2.32
C PHE A 77 -2.70 11.40 1.11
N LEU A 78 -2.17 11.61 -0.11
CA LEU A 78 -2.77 11.11 -1.33
C LEU A 78 -2.86 9.58 -1.35
N LEU A 79 -1.79 8.88 -0.95
CA LEU A 79 -1.77 7.41 -0.92
C LEU A 79 -2.69 6.84 0.16
N ILE A 80 -2.81 7.49 1.32
CA ILE A 80 -3.77 7.09 2.36
C ILE A 80 -5.21 7.27 1.84
N ALA A 81 -5.52 8.44 1.27
CA ALA A 81 -6.85 8.72 0.73
C ALA A 81 -7.22 7.76 -0.41
N ALA A 82 -6.31 7.54 -1.36
CA ALA A 82 -6.50 6.59 -2.45
C ALA A 82 -6.63 5.15 -1.94
N GLY A 83 -5.82 4.76 -0.95
CA GLY A 83 -5.89 3.44 -0.33
C GLY A 83 -7.25 3.19 0.33
N LEU A 84 -7.75 4.15 1.10
CA LEU A 84 -9.09 4.06 1.71
C LEU A 84 -10.19 4.00 0.65
N ALA A 85 -10.09 4.79 -0.43
CA ALA A 85 -11.05 4.74 -1.53
C ALA A 85 -11.06 3.37 -2.22
N LEU A 86 -9.88 2.76 -2.44
CA LEU A 86 -9.78 1.43 -3.03
C LEU A 86 -10.34 0.33 -2.12
N VAL A 87 -10.15 0.44 -0.80
CA VAL A 87 -10.77 -0.49 0.16
C VAL A 87 -12.29 -0.34 0.16
N ALA A 88 -12.80 0.90 0.18
CA ALA A 88 -14.24 1.15 0.11
C ALA A 88 -14.84 0.63 -1.20
N PHE A 89 -14.14 0.83 -2.33
CA PHE A 89 -14.49 0.23 -3.61
C PHE A 89 -14.57 -1.29 -3.47
N ALA A 90 -13.51 -1.96 -2.99
CA ALA A 90 -13.44 -3.41 -2.86
C ALA A 90 -14.57 -4.03 -2.02
N VAL A 91 -15.09 -3.31 -1.02
CA VAL A 91 -16.16 -3.80 -0.15
C VAL A 91 -17.55 -3.58 -0.75
N THR A 92 -17.71 -2.54 -1.57
CA THR A 92 -19.01 -2.16 -2.17
C THR A 92 -19.24 -2.80 -3.54
N ASN A 93 -18.19 -3.38 -4.11
CA ASN A 93 -18.14 -3.89 -5.47
C ASN A 93 -17.76 -5.36 -5.48
#